data_AF-A0A1C4M8D5-F1
#
_entry.id   AF-A0A1C4M8D5-F1
#
_cell.length_a   1.000
_cell.length_b   1.000
_cell.length_c   1.000
_cell.angle_alpha   90.00
_cell.angle_beta   90.00
_cell.angle_gamma   90.00
#
_symmetry.space_group_name_H-M   'P 1'
#
loop_
_entity.id
_entity.type
_entity.pdbx_description
1 polymer ?
#
loop_
_entity_poly.entity_id
_entity_poly.type
_entity_poly.pdbx_seq_one_letter_code
_entity_poly.pdbx_strand_id
1 'polypeptide(L)'
;MAKTVLSGFSGRRPVILAVLLVLLLCLLALSMIAATAAHAAGAAPIPGSPLDAYDKQLPYDTGVHRLARLAALIAYVLMVATVVLGAVLRLRFLQHAVNRSTFYGAHMTLALAAMIFGGIHGVTFLYQPVWRIDTIRLMVPFSGGLQRIPVGFGILGTELAVAVACAVWLQRRLGYHRWLRVHQCAYIAFAAIWLHIVLVHPEPRHLNLVSVGIATGAVTVLLTFLLRLFPSRSRLRRRAFPARAEVVE
;
A
#
# COMPACT_ATOMS: atom_id res chain seq x y z
N MET A 1 23.59 8.93 -48.39
CA MET A 1 24.19 9.08 -47.04
C MET A 1 23.15 9.67 -46.09
N ALA A 2 22.42 8.84 -45.35
CA ALA A 2 21.48 9.29 -44.31
C ALA A 2 22.04 8.86 -42.95
N LYS A 3 22.53 9.83 -42.15
CA LYS A 3 22.99 9.58 -40.78
C LYS A 3 21.78 9.63 -39.84
N THR A 4 21.37 8.45 -39.39
CA THR A 4 20.36 8.23 -38.36
C THR A 4 20.82 8.82 -37.03
N VAL A 5 20.06 9.78 -36.50
CA VAL A 5 20.23 10.37 -35.18
C VAL A 5 19.78 9.34 -34.12
N LEU A 6 20.71 8.53 -33.63
CA LEU A 6 20.52 7.72 -32.41
C LEU A 6 20.96 8.55 -31.20
N SER A 7 20.13 9.49 -30.77
CA SER A 7 20.36 10.25 -29.55
C SER A 7 19.59 9.65 -28.35
N GLY A 8 20.33 9.02 -27.43
CA GLY A 8 20.13 9.27 -26.00
C GLY A 8 19.25 8.30 -25.20
N PHE A 9 19.54 7.00 -25.19
CA PHE A 9 19.14 6.14 -24.08
C PHE A 9 20.06 6.43 -22.87
N SER A 10 19.70 7.39 -22.02
CA SER A 10 20.45 7.65 -20.78
C SER A 10 20.30 6.47 -19.81
N GLY A 11 21.34 5.62 -19.73
CA GLY A 11 21.35 4.34 -18.99
C GLY A 11 21.10 4.38 -17.47
N ARG A 12 20.86 5.55 -16.86
CA ARG A 12 20.66 5.65 -15.40
C ARG A 12 19.26 5.28 -14.89
N ARG A 13 18.25 5.25 -15.76
CA ARG A 13 16.85 4.95 -15.40
C ARG A 13 16.48 3.46 -15.43
N PRO A 14 16.97 2.61 -16.37
CA PRO A 14 16.81 1.16 -16.26
C PRO A 14 17.54 0.59 -15.03
N VAL A 15 18.62 1.24 -14.60
CA VAL A 15 19.33 0.91 -13.35
C VAL A 15 18.42 1.08 -12.13
N ILE A 16 17.58 2.12 -12.05
CA ILE A 16 16.67 2.31 -10.91
C ILE A 16 15.58 1.23 -10.87
N LEU A 17 15.05 0.83 -12.02
CA LEU A 17 14.04 -0.23 -12.13
C LEU A 17 14.63 -1.61 -11.82
N ALA A 18 15.83 -1.88 -12.32
CA ALA A 18 16.60 -3.07 -11.95
C ALA A 18 16.93 -3.06 -10.45
N VAL A 19 17.29 -1.91 -9.88
CA VAL A 19 17.54 -1.77 -8.43
C VAL A 19 16.26 -1.97 -7.61
N LEU A 20 15.09 -1.52 -8.05
CA LEU A 20 13.82 -1.75 -7.37
C LEU A 20 13.37 -3.21 -7.45
N LEU A 21 13.55 -3.85 -8.61
CA LEU A 21 13.28 -5.27 -8.80
C LEU A 21 14.26 -6.13 -7.99
N VAL A 22 15.55 -5.79 -8.00
CA VAL A 22 16.59 -6.46 -7.22
C VAL A 22 16.39 -6.19 -5.73
N LEU A 23 16.01 -4.99 -5.30
CA LEU A 23 15.64 -4.71 -3.91
C LEU A 23 14.40 -5.50 -3.49
N LEU A 24 13.38 -5.62 -4.35
CA LEU A 24 12.19 -6.43 -4.08
C LEU A 24 12.57 -7.91 -3.97
N LEU A 25 13.40 -8.42 -4.87
CA LEU A 25 13.89 -9.82 -4.87
C LEU A 25 14.85 -10.10 -3.71
N CYS A 26 15.74 -9.16 -3.36
CA CYS A 26 16.62 -9.25 -2.20
C CYS A 26 15.85 -9.10 -0.88
N LEU A 27 14.84 -8.22 -0.84
CA LEU A 27 13.94 -8.11 0.31
C LEU A 27 13.14 -9.38 0.47
N LEU A 28 12.62 -10.00 -0.61
CA LEU A 28 11.94 -11.30 -0.64
C LEU A 28 12.87 -12.47 -0.27
N ALA A 29 14.15 -12.43 -0.65
CA ALA A 29 15.13 -13.45 -0.28
C ALA A 29 15.58 -13.32 1.19
N LEU A 30 15.93 -12.12 1.65
CA LEU A 30 16.32 -11.83 3.04
C LEU A 30 15.16 -12.11 4.02
N SER A 31 13.97 -11.78 3.56
CA SER A 31 12.66 -12.18 4.07
C SER A 31 12.52 -13.67 4.39
N MET A 32 12.83 -14.51 3.39
CA MET A 32 12.71 -15.97 3.50
C MET A 32 13.78 -16.54 4.43
N ILE A 33 14.96 -15.92 4.47
CA ILE A 33 16.09 -16.32 5.34
C ILE A 33 15.86 -15.91 6.80
N ALA A 34 15.18 -14.79 7.07
CA ALA A 34 14.86 -14.37 8.44
C ALA A 34 13.71 -15.17 9.05
N ALA A 35 12.78 -15.68 8.23
CA ALA A 35 11.65 -16.50 8.66
C ALA A 35 12.04 -17.89 9.19
N THR A 36 13.24 -18.39 8.86
CA THR A 36 13.75 -19.66 9.39
C THR A 36 14.46 -19.50 10.74
N ALA A 37 14.72 -18.28 11.21
CA ALA A 37 15.62 -18.01 12.34
C ALA A 37 14.95 -17.58 13.66
N ALA A 38 13.67 -17.18 13.68
CA ALA A 38 13.04 -16.68 14.92
C ALA A 38 11.79 -17.43 15.33
N HIS A 39 12.03 -18.61 15.91
CA HIS A 39 11.14 -19.19 16.88
C HIS A 39 11.61 -18.75 18.27
N ALA A 40 10.80 -17.95 18.99
CA ALA A 40 10.67 -17.90 20.45
C ALA A 40 10.16 -16.53 20.93
N ALA A 41 8.98 -16.50 21.57
CA ALA A 41 8.76 -15.85 22.87
C ALA A 41 7.28 -16.00 23.26
N GLY A 42 7.03 -16.60 24.42
CA GLY A 42 5.71 -16.69 25.05
C GLY A 42 5.21 -15.33 25.52
N ALA A 43 4.61 -14.56 24.61
CA ALA A 43 3.85 -13.36 24.95
C ALA A 43 2.43 -13.75 25.39
N ALA A 44 1.85 -12.98 26.31
CA ALA A 44 0.46 -13.18 26.73
C ALA A 44 -0.49 -13.16 25.52
N PRO A 45 -1.57 -13.97 25.53
CA PRO A 45 -2.56 -14.00 24.46
C PRO A 45 -3.08 -12.59 24.15
N ILE A 46 -3.20 -12.26 22.88
CA ILE A 46 -3.67 -10.95 22.43
C ILE A 46 -5.15 -10.85 22.79
N PRO A 47 -5.63 -9.75 23.39
CA PRO A 47 -7.05 -9.57 23.67
C PRO A 47 -7.88 -9.82 22.41
N GLY A 48 -8.82 -10.78 22.48
CA GLY A 48 -9.71 -11.22 21.39
C GLY A 48 -9.08 -12.11 20.31
N SER A 49 -7.83 -12.57 20.49
CA SER A 49 -7.27 -13.66 19.67
C SER A 49 -7.97 -15.00 19.94
N PRO A 50 -7.82 -16.01 19.05
CA PRO A 50 -8.35 -17.35 19.30
C PRO A 50 -7.92 -17.93 20.65
N LEU A 51 -6.67 -17.71 21.06
CA LEU A 51 -6.14 -18.19 22.35
C LEU A 51 -6.76 -17.44 23.53
N ASP A 52 -6.86 -16.11 23.46
CA ASP A 52 -7.50 -15.30 24.52
C ASP A 52 -8.98 -15.63 24.69
N ALA A 53 -9.68 -15.87 23.57
CA ALA A 53 -11.07 -16.29 23.59
C ALA A 53 -11.24 -17.70 24.19
N TYR A 54 -10.32 -18.61 23.87
CA TYR A 54 -10.27 -19.95 24.48
C TYR A 54 -10.03 -19.87 25.99
N ASP A 55 -9.04 -19.10 26.43
CA ASP A 55 -8.70 -18.94 27.85
C ASP A 55 -9.84 -18.31 28.66
N LYS A 56 -10.54 -17.33 28.08
CA LYS A 56 -11.68 -16.65 28.71
C LYS A 56 -13.03 -17.35 28.49
N GLN A 57 -13.05 -18.49 27.81
CA GLN A 57 -14.28 -19.22 27.45
C GLN A 57 -15.32 -18.33 26.74
N LEU A 58 -14.84 -17.42 25.87
CA LEU A 58 -15.69 -16.53 25.09
C LEU A 58 -16.13 -17.24 23.79
N PRO A 59 -17.35 -16.97 23.29
CA PRO A 59 -17.77 -17.45 21.98
C PRO A 59 -16.81 -16.93 20.90
N TYR A 60 -16.32 -17.84 20.06
CA TYR A 60 -15.36 -17.52 19.01
C TYR A 60 -15.62 -18.34 17.75
N ASP A 61 -15.83 -17.65 16.62
CA ASP A 61 -16.01 -18.32 15.34
C ASP A 61 -14.67 -18.40 14.59
N THR A 62 -14.15 -19.62 14.43
CA THR A 62 -12.87 -19.86 13.75
C THR A 62 -12.97 -19.71 12.23
N GLY A 63 -14.13 -19.97 11.63
CA GLY A 63 -14.38 -19.81 10.20
C GLY A 63 -14.39 -18.33 9.81
N VAL A 64 -15.14 -17.51 10.56
CA VAL A 64 -15.17 -16.05 10.41
C VAL A 64 -13.77 -15.47 10.57
N HIS A 65 -13.01 -15.92 11.57
CA HIS A 65 -11.63 -15.46 11.76
C HIS A 65 -10.71 -15.79 10.59
N ARG A 66 -10.75 -17.03 10.08
CA ARG A 66 -9.92 -17.44 8.94
C ARG A 66 -10.27 -16.65 7.68
N LEU A 67 -11.55 -16.41 7.43
CA LEU A 67 -12.02 -15.58 6.32
C LEU A 67 -11.53 -14.14 6.46
N ALA A 68 -11.70 -13.53 7.64
CA ALA A 68 -11.23 -12.18 7.94
C ALA A 68 -9.72 -12.04 7.70
N ARG A 69 -8.93 -13.02 8.16
CA ARG A 69 -7.46 -13.04 7.99
C ARG A 69 -7.05 -13.19 6.52
N LEU A 70 -7.68 -14.13 5.79
CA LEU A 70 -7.37 -14.34 4.38
C LEU A 70 -7.71 -13.09 3.54
N ALA A 71 -8.87 -12.49 3.78
CA ALA A 71 -9.28 -11.25 3.12
C ALA A 71 -8.30 -10.10 3.42
N ALA A 72 -7.84 -9.97 4.66
CA ALA A 72 -6.83 -8.96 5.04
C ALA A 72 -5.52 -9.12 4.27
N LEU A 73 -5.00 -10.34 4.17
CA LEU A 73 -3.74 -10.63 3.49
C LEU A 73 -3.85 -10.35 1.98
N ILE A 74 -4.95 -10.78 1.36
CA ILE A 74 -5.22 -10.51 -0.06
C ILE A 74 -5.32 -8.98 -0.28
N ALA A 75 -6.09 -8.28 0.56
CA ALA A 75 -6.23 -6.83 0.46
C ALA A 75 -4.88 -6.10 0.56
N TYR A 76 -4.02 -6.51 1.51
CA TYR A 76 -2.70 -5.92 1.69
C TYR A 76 -1.80 -6.10 0.45
N VAL A 77 -1.70 -7.32 -0.07
CA VAL A 77 -0.89 -7.62 -1.27
C VAL A 77 -1.40 -6.81 -2.47
N LEU A 78 -2.71 -6.79 -2.70
CA LEU A 78 -3.32 -6.02 -3.78
C LEU A 78 -3.10 -4.51 -3.61
N MET A 79 -3.14 -4.00 -2.38
CA MET A 79 -2.88 -2.59 -2.09
C MET A 79 -1.43 -2.21 -2.38
N VAL A 80 -0.45 -3.03 -1.96
CA VAL A 80 0.97 -2.82 -2.28
C VAL A 80 1.17 -2.86 -3.80
N ALA A 81 0.61 -3.86 -4.48
CA ALA A 81 0.68 -3.99 -5.94
C ALA A 81 0.07 -2.78 -6.65
N THR A 82 -1.07 -2.27 -6.19
CA THR A 82 -1.72 -1.06 -6.69
C THR A 82 -0.80 0.15 -6.65
N VAL A 83 -0.11 0.38 -5.52
CA VAL A 83 0.81 1.52 -5.34
C VAL A 83 2.04 1.39 -6.23
N VAL A 84 2.65 0.19 -6.27
CA VAL A 84 3.81 -0.10 -7.13
C VAL A 84 3.45 0.13 -8.59
N LEU A 85 2.32 -0.43 -9.04
CA LEU A 85 1.85 -0.27 -10.41
C LEU A 85 1.59 1.21 -10.74
N GLY A 86 0.94 1.95 -9.83
CA GLY A 86 0.70 3.38 -9.99
C GLY A 86 1.99 4.22 -10.12
N ALA A 87 3.09 3.79 -9.49
CA ALA A 87 4.40 4.39 -9.68
C ALA A 87 5.03 4.02 -11.02
N VAL A 88 4.93 2.76 -11.41
CA VAL A 88 5.39 2.26 -12.71
C VAL A 88 4.70 2.97 -13.87
N LEU A 89 3.40 3.29 -13.77
CA LEU A 89 2.65 4.06 -14.78
C LEU A 89 3.30 5.43 -15.11
N ARG A 90 4.07 6.02 -14.20
CA ARG A 90 4.80 7.28 -14.46
C ARG A 90 6.12 7.07 -15.20
N LEU A 91 6.67 5.88 -15.16
CA LEU A 91 7.95 5.57 -15.80
C LEU A 91 7.70 5.38 -17.29
N ARG A 92 8.28 6.27 -18.11
CA ARG A 92 8.16 6.21 -19.59
C ARG A 92 8.80 4.94 -20.20
N PHE A 93 9.50 4.15 -19.41
CA PHE A 93 10.23 2.96 -19.86
C PHE A 93 9.28 1.86 -20.37
N LEU A 94 8.19 1.57 -19.64
CA LEU A 94 7.28 0.47 -20.02
C LEU A 94 6.28 0.85 -21.13
N GLN A 95 6.27 2.12 -21.56
CA GLN A 95 5.39 2.62 -22.62
C GLN A 95 5.72 2.01 -23.99
N HIS A 96 6.91 1.42 -24.15
CA HIS A 96 7.32 0.72 -25.37
C HIS A 96 6.87 -0.75 -25.39
N ALA A 97 6.54 -1.35 -24.24
CA ALA A 97 6.21 -2.77 -24.12
C ALA A 97 4.71 -3.01 -23.93
N VAL A 98 4.00 -2.11 -23.22
CA VAL A 98 2.57 -2.28 -22.93
C VAL A 98 1.86 -0.93 -23.02
N ASN A 99 0.66 -0.94 -23.60
CA ASN A 99 -0.17 0.24 -23.78
C ASN A 99 -0.61 0.83 -22.43
N ARG A 100 -0.66 2.16 -22.35
CA ARG A 100 -1.06 2.91 -21.15
C ARG A 100 -2.46 2.55 -20.66
N SER A 101 -3.37 2.21 -21.57
CA SER A 101 -4.74 1.79 -21.25
C SER A 101 -4.75 0.51 -20.41
N THR A 102 -3.96 -0.50 -20.79
CA THR A 102 -3.85 -1.78 -20.08
C THR A 102 -3.34 -1.57 -18.65
N PHE A 103 -2.30 -0.74 -18.50
CA PHE A 103 -1.75 -0.39 -17.19
C PHE A 103 -2.74 0.34 -16.29
N TYR A 104 -3.51 1.27 -16.86
CA TYR A 104 -4.57 1.97 -16.15
C TYR A 104 -5.68 1.01 -15.70
N GLY A 105 -6.12 0.13 -16.61
CA GLY A 105 -7.10 -0.92 -16.29
C GLY A 105 -6.62 -1.83 -15.16
N ALA A 106 -5.38 -2.33 -15.23
CA ALA A 106 -4.79 -3.16 -14.19
C ALA A 106 -4.71 -2.43 -12.83
N HIS A 107 -4.31 -1.15 -12.82
CA HIS A 107 -4.28 -0.35 -11.59
C HIS A 107 -5.67 -0.18 -10.98
N MET A 108 -6.70 0.08 -11.80
CA MET A 108 -8.09 0.18 -11.35
C MET A 108 -8.60 -1.16 -10.81
N THR A 109 -8.34 -2.27 -11.50
CA THR A 109 -8.76 -3.61 -11.06
C THR A 109 -8.11 -3.98 -9.73
N LEU A 110 -6.79 -3.78 -9.58
CA LEU A 110 -6.10 -4.05 -8.31
C LEU A 110 -6.60 -3.16 -7.18
N ALA A 111 -6.86 -1.87 -7.45
CA ALA A 111 -7.37 -0.93 -6.46
C ALA A 111 -8.77 -1.33 -5.98
N LEU A 112 -9.68 -1.64 -6.90
CA LEU A 112 -11.04 -2.07 -6.58
C LEU A 112 -11.03 -3.40 -5.83
N ALA A 113 -10.22 -4.38 -6.27
CA ALA A 113 -10.09 -5.65 -5.60
C ALA A 113 -9.54 -5.48 -4.16
N ALA A 114 -8.53 -4.63 -3.96
CA ALA A 114 -8.01 -4.32 -2.62
C ALA A 114 -9.09 -3.74 -1.71
N MET A 115 -9.91 -2.82 -2.20
CA MET A 115 -11.02 -2.26 -1.42
C MET A 115 -12.11 -3.29 -1.13
N ILE A 116 -12.47 -4.15 -2.08
CA ILE A 116 -13.46 -5.21 -1.88
C ILE A 116 -12.99 -6.18 -0.79
N PHE A 117 -11.76 -6.68 -0.87
CA PHE A 117 -11.22 -7.58 0.15
C PHE A 117 -11.04 -6.88 1.51
N GLY A 118 -10.66 -5.59 1.52
CA GLY A 118 -10.64 -4.78 2.75
C GLY A 118 -12.03 -4.61 3.37
N GLY A 119 -13.05 -4.39 2.54
CA GLY A 119 -14.45 -4.33 2.97
C GLY A 119 -14.95 -5.66 3.52
N ILE A 120 -14.65 -6.78 2.85
CA ILE A 120 -14.95 -8.14 3.34
C ILE A 120 -14.29 -8.36 4.70
N HIS A 121 -13.00 -8.03 4.83
CA HIS A 121 -12.29 -8.10 6.09
C HIS A 121 -12.99 -7.31 7.20
N GLY A 122 -13.37 -6.06 6.96
CA GLY A 122 -14.11 -5.25 7.94
C GLY A 122 -15.46 -5.83 8.31
N VAL A 123 -16.29 -6.16 7.31
CA VAL A 123 -17.66 -6.67 7.50
C VAL A 123 -17.68 -8.01 8.23
N THR A 124 -16.68 -8.88 8.02
CA THR A 124 -16.61 -10.16 8.73
C THR A 124 -16.56 -10.01 10.26
N PHE A 125 -16.04 -8.89 10.77
CA PHE A 125 -16.01 -8.65 12.22
C PHE A 125 -17.38 -8.35 12.84
N LEU A 126 -18.41 -8.03 12.06
CA LEU A 126 -19.79 -7.96 12.56
C LEU A 126 -20.29 -9.34 13.03
N TYR A 127 -19.71 -10.41 12.49
CA TYR A 127 -20.06 -11.79 12.78
C TYR A 127 -19.10 -12.46 13.76
N GLN A 128 -18.11 -11.73 14.29
CA GLN A 128 -17.16 -12.26 15.27
C GLN A 128 -17.56 -11.82 16.69
N PRO A 129 -18.18 -12.71 17.49
CA PRO A 129 -18.79 -12.34 18.77
C PRO A 129 -17.81 -11.80 19.82
N VAL A 130 -16.53 -12.19 19.77
CA VAL A 130 -15.53 -11.77 20.78
C VAL A 130 -15.30 -10.25 20.80
N TRP A 131 -15.51 -9.55 19.67
CA TRP A 131 -15.19 -8.12 19.55
C TRP A 131 -16.37 -7.19 19.82
N ARG A 132 -17.61 -7.69 19.76
CA ARG A 132 -18.84 -6.89 19.91
C ARG A 132 -18.82 -5.61 19.07
N ILE A 133 -18.36 -5.71 17.83
CA ILE A 133 -18.35 -4.60 16.86
C ILE A 133 -19.74 -4.50 16.24
N ASP A 134 -20.36 -3.33 16.38
CA ASP A 134 -21.61 -2.98 15.70
C ASP A 134 -21.31 -2.16 14.44
N THR A 135 -22.35 -1.88 13.65
CA THR A 135 -22.23 -1.13 12.40
C THR A 135 -21.63 0.27 12.60
N ILE A 136 -21.95 0.94 13.70
CA ILE A 136 -21.42 2.28 14.00
C ILE A 136 -19.92 2.21 14.28
N ARG A 137 -19.48 1.23 15.08
CA ARG A 137 -18.07 1.00 15.40
C ARG A 137 -17.25 0.54 14.21
N LEU A 138 -17.88 0.02 13.16
CA LEU A 138 -17.23 -0.31 11.90
C LEU A 138 -17.04 0.91 10.97
N MET A 139 -17.84 1.96 11.16
CA MET A 139 -17.83 3.16 10.30
C MET A 139 -17.15 4.36 10.96
N VAL A 140 -17.21 4.50 12.29
CA VAL A 140 -16.67 5.66 12.99
C VAL A 140 -15.28 5.33 13.56
N PRO A 141 -14.21 5.99 13.11
CA PRO A 141 -12.88 5.70 13.60
C PRO A 141 -12.76 6.05 15.10
N PHE A 142 -12.00 5.24 15.83
CA PHE A 142 -11.71 5.44 17.27
C PHE A 142 -12.95 5.46 18.18
N SER A 143 -14.04 4.79 17.79
CA SER A 143 -15.28 4.68 18.59
C SER A 143 -15.37 3.39 19.43
N GLY A 144 -14.47 2.42 19.20
CA GLY A 144 -14.47 1.12 19.89
C GLY A 144 -13.93 1.16 21.33
N GLY A 145 -14.06 0.02 22.03
CA GLY A 145 -13.55 -0.20 23.40
C GLY A 145 -12.05 -0.56 23.41
N LEU A 146 -11.69 -1.78 23.85
CA LEU A 146 -10.28 -2.20 24.00
C LEU A 146 -9.43 -2.01 22.75
N GLN A 147 -10.00 -2.16 21.55
CA GLN A 147 -9.28 -2.01 20.28
C GLN A 147 -9.52 -0.66 19.58
N ARG A 148 -9.85 0.39 20.34
CA ARG A 148 -10.12 1.73 19.82
C ARG A 148 -9.07 2.24 18.85
N ILE A 149 -7.80 2.21 19.24
CA ILE A 149 -6.69 2.79 18.47
C ILE A 149 -6.36 1.92 17.24
N PRO A 150 -6.11 0.61 17.36
CA PRO A 150 -5.78 -0.22 16.20
C PRO A 150 -6.90 -0.23 15.15
N VAL A 151 -8.15 -0.45 15.57
CA VAL A 151 -9.31 -0.48 14.65
C VAL A 151 -9.58 0.89 14.05
N GLY A 152 -9.44 1.97 14.83
CA GLY A 152 -9.64 3.33 14.33
C GLY A 152 -8.73 3.70 13.16
N PHE A 153 -7.47 3.26 13.16
CA PHE A 153 -6.57 3.44 12.01
C PHE A 153 -7.02 2.65 10.77
N GLY A 154 -7.59 1.45 10.96
CA GLY A 154 -8.11 0.63 9.87
C GLY A 154 -9.31 1.29 9.20
N ILE A 155 -10.23 1.83 10.01
CA ILE A 155 -11.40 2.57 9.54
C ILE A 155 -10.96 3.84 8.81
N LEU A 156 -10.15 4.68 9.46
CA LEU A 156 -9.67 5.94 8.87
C LEU A 156 -8.92 5.70 7.55
N GLY A 157 -8.08 4.68 7.50
CA GLY A 157 -7.37 4.28 6.28
C GLY A 157 -8.31 3.83 5.16
N THR A 158 -9.36 3.08 5.51
CA THR A 158 -10.41 2.65 4.57
C THR A 158 -11.22 3.83 4.05
N GLU A 159 -11.64 4.74 4.94
CA GLU A 159 -12.37 5.96 4.55
C GLU A 159 -11.55 6.85 3.62
N LEU A 160 -10.26 7.03 3.91
CA LEU A 160 -9.33 7.74 3.03
C LEU A 160 -9.19 7.04 1.67
N ALA A 161 -9.12 5.71 1.64
CA ALA A 161 -9.05 4.95 0.39
C ALA A 161 -10.32 5.12 -0.45
N VAL A 162 -11.50 5.09 0.18
CA VAL A 162 -12.79 5.38 -0.46
C VAL A 162 -12.82 6.80 -1.01
N ALA A 163 -12.41 7.80 -0.23
CA ALA A 163 -12.33 9.19 -0.67
C ALA A 163 -11.41 9.36 -1.89
N VAL A 164 -10.26 8.68 -1.90
CA VAL A 164 -9.33 8.65 -3.05
C VAL A 164 -9.97 7.99 -4.27
N ALA A 165 -10.69 6.90 -4.10
CA ALA A 165 -11.40 6.22 -5.19
C ALA A 165 -12.48 7.12 -5.80
N CYS A 166 -13.30 7.77 -4.97
CA CYS A 166 -14.29 8.75 -5.41
C CYS A 166 -13.63 9.93 -6.16
N ALA A 167 -12.45 10.38 -5.72
CA ALA A 167 -11.73 11.45 -6.41
C ALA A 167 -11.39 11.11 -7.86
N VAL A 168 -11.17 9.82 -8.21
CA VAL A 168 -10.96 9.39 -9.60
C VAL A 168 -12.15 9.72 -10.49
N TRP A 169 -13.38 9.50 -10.01
CA TRP A 169 -14.59 9.82 -10.77
C TRP A 169 -14.79 11.34 -10.89
N LEU A 170 -14.38 12.10 -9.88
CA LEU A 170 -14.43 13.57 -9.88
C LEU A 170 -13.23 14.22 -10.58
N GLN A 171 -12.30 13.46 -11.15
CA GLN A 171 -11.05 13.98 -11.73
C GLN A 171 -11.30 15.10 -12.76
N ARG A 172 -12.31 14.92 -13.63
CA ARG A 172 -12.66 15.92 -14.67
C ARG A 172 -13.13 17.24 -14.06
N ARG A 173 -13.83 17.20 -12.92
CA ARG A 173 -14.35 18.40 -12.22
C ARG A 173 -13.28 19.08 -11.37
N LEU A 174 -12.39 18.31 -10.75
CA LEU A 174 -11.33 18.84 -9.88
C LEU A 174 -10.15 19.44 -10.66
N GLY A 175 -9.94 19.01 -11.90
CA GLY A 175 -8.73 19.31 -12.66
C GLY A 175 -7.52 18.54 -12.16
N TYR A 176 -6.54 18.33 -13.04
CA TYR A 176 -5.44 17.39 -12.81
C TYR A 176 -4.65 17.65 -11.51
N HIS A 177 -4.30 18.91 -11.21
CA HIS A 177 -3.46 19.23 -10.06
C HIS A 177 -4.16 19.01 -8.72
N ARG A 178 -5.44 19.39 -8.60
CA ARG A 178 -6.21 19.19 -7.36
C ARG A 178 -6.51 17.72 -7.15
N TRP A 179 -6.98 17.04 -8.19
CA TRP A 179 -7.16 15.60 -8.19
C TRP A 179 -5.88 14.88 -7.74
N LEU A 180 -4.72 15.28 -8.26
CA LEU A 180 -3.46 14.62 -7.93
C LEU A 180 -3.09 14.77 -6.46
N ARG A 181 -3.35 15.93 -5.85
CA ARG A 181 -3.13 16.15 -4.41
C ARG A 181 -4.03 15.25 -3.57
N VAL A 182 -5.32 15.18 -3.91
CA VAL A 182 -6.26 14.29 -3.22
C VAL A 182 -5.85 12.83 -3.39
N HIS A 183 -5.48 12.42 -4.61
CA HIS A 183 -5.03 11.06 -4.88
C HIS A 183 -3.73 10.70 -4.14
N GLN A 184 -2.90 11.68 -3.76
CA GLN A 184 -1.73 11.45 -2.91
C GLN A 184 -2.09 11.09 -1.46
N CYS A 185 -3.31 11.38 -1.00
CA CYS A 185 -3.79 10.90 0.29
C CYS A 185 -3.83 9.35 0.36
N ALA A 186 -3.74 8.65 -0.77
CA ALA A 186 -3.57 7.19 -0.81
C ALA A 186 -2.35 6.70 -0.01
N TYR A 187 -1.26 7.48 0.06
CA TYR A 187 -0.10 7.11 0.89
C TYR A 187 -0.41 7.21 2.39
N ILE A 188 -1.25 8.17 2.78
CA ILE A 188 -1.72 8.32 4.17
C ILE A 188 -2.69 7.18 4.50
N ALA A 189 -3.59 6.84 3.57
CA ALA A 189 -4.48 5.69 3.69
C ALA A 189 -3.69 4.40 3.92
N PHE A 190 -2.66 4.15 3.08
CA PHE A 190 -1.76 3.01 3.23
C PHE A 190 -1.07 3.00 4.60
N ALA A 191 -0.52 4.14 5.03
CA ALA A 191 0.17 4.25 6.32
C ALA A 191 -0.77 3.96 7.50
N ALA A 192 -2.00 4.45 7.47
CA ALA A 192 -3.02 4.15 8.48
C ALA A 192 -3.38 2.66 8.50
N ILE A 193 -3.61 2.04 7.33
CA ILE A 193 -3.90 0.59 7.23
C ILE A 193 -2.69 -0.23 7.71
N TRP A 194 -1.47 0.16 7.35
CA TRP A 194 -0.27 -0.52 7.81
C TRP A 194 -0.11 -0.42 9.34
N LEU A 195 -0.37 0.75 9.91
CA LEU A 195 -0.36 0.95 11.35
C LEU A 195 -1.43 0.10 12.04
N HIS A 196 -2.63 0.00 11.45
CA HIS A 196 -3.66 -0.93 11.91
C HIS A 196 -3.16 -2.38 11.97
N ILE A 197 -2.50 -2.87 10.91
CA ILE A 197 -1.94 -4.23 10.87
C ILE A 197 -0.93 -4.46 12.00
N VAL A 198 0.02 -3.52 12.17
CA VAL A 198 1.09 -3.62 13.17
C VAL A 198 0.56 -3.48 14.60
N LEU A 199 -0.52 -2.73 14.80
CA LEU A 199 -1.13 -2.51 16.11
C LEU A 199 -2.08 -3.63 16.54
N VAL A 200 -2.89 -4.17 15.60
CA VAL A 200 -3.85 -5.26 15.87
C VAL A 200 -3.12 -6.59 16.10
N HIS A 201 -2.08 -6.87 15.31
CA HIS A 201 -1.36 -8.13 15.39
C HIS A 201 0.05 -7.91 15.97
N PRO A 202 0.48 -8.71 16.97
CA PRO A 202 1.88 -8.88 17.31
C PRO A 202 2.59 -9.81 16.34
N GLU A 203 1.88 -10.59 15.52
CA GLU A 203 2.49 -11.48 14.52
C GLU A 203 3.45 -10.74 13.55
N PRO A 204 3.14 -9.52 13.06
CA PRO A 204 4.10 -8.59 12.43
C PRO A 204 5.35 -8.23 13.24
N ARG A 205 5.30 -8.41 14.56
CA ARG A 205 6.39 -8.12 15.53
C ARG A 205 7.24 -9.36 15.84
N HIS A 206 6.85 -10.52 15.33
CA HIS A 206 7.62 -11.77 15.39
C HIS A 206 8.15 -12.10 13.98
N LEU A 207 9.35 -12.67 13.85
CA LEU A 207 9.91 -12.95 12.52
C LEU A 207 9.27 -14.22 11.94
N ASN A 208 8.31 -14.03 11.03
CA ASN A 208 7.65 -15.07 10.27
C ASN A 208 7.45 -14.56 8.83
N LEU A 209 7.04 -15.44 7.92
CA LEU A 209 6.87 -15.08 6.50
C LEU A 209 5.88 -13.93 6.28
N VAL A 210 4.84 -13.83 7.11
CA VAL A 210 3.80 -12.80 7.00
C VAL A 210 4.32 -11.44 7.44
N SER A 211 5.02 -11.35 8.58
CA SER A 211 5.58 -10.11 9.10
C SER A 211 6.60 -9.49 8.15
N VAL A 212 7.40 -10.36 7.58
CA VAL A 212 8.38 -10.04 6.56
C VAL A 212 7.73 -9.50 5.27
N GLY A 213 6.65 -10.14 4.79
CA GLY A 213 5.88 -9.66 3.64
C GLY A 213 5.26 -8.28 3.91
N ILE A 214 4.75 -8.07 5.12
CA ILE A 214 4.22 -6.78 5.57
C ILE A 214 5.33 -5.72 5.59
N ALA A 215 6.48 -5.99 6.21
CA ALA A 215 7.60 -5.05 6.26
C ALA A 215 8.11 -4.68 4.86
N THR A 216 8.29 -5.68 4.00
CA THR A 216 8.76 -5.49 2.61
C THR A 216 7.80 -4.63 1.80
N GLY A 217 6.50 -4.88 1.91
CA GLY A 217 5.47 -4.06 1.25
C GLY A 217 5.52 -2.60 1.70
N ALA A 218 5.67 -2.36 3.02
CA ALA A 218 5.74 -1.02 3.58
C ALA A 218 6.99 -0.26 3.13
N VAL A 219 8.15 -0.92 3.15
CA VAL A 219 9.41 -0.36 2.63
C VAL A 219 9.27 -0.01 1.15
N THR A 220 8.64 -0.88 0.36
CA THR A 220 8.42 -0.64 -1.08
C THR A 220 7.54 0.58 -1.33
N VAL A 221 6.45 0.72 -0.58
CA VAL A 221 5.56 1.88 -0.68
C VAL A 221 6.25 3.16 -0.20
N LEU A 222 7.01 3.10 0.89
CA LEU A 222 7.79 4.23 1.40
C LEU A 222 8.83 4.68 0.36
N LEU A 223 9.60 3.76 -0.22
CA LEU A 223 10.59 4.07 -1.24
C LEU A 223 9.92 4.72 -2.47
N THR A 224 8.79 4.18 -2.89
CA THR A 224 7.98 4.73 -3.97
C THR A 224 7.52 6.17 -3.68
N PHE A 225 7.11 6.44 -2.44
CA PHE A 225 6.72 7.77 -1.98
C PHE A 225 7.92 8.73 -1.95
N LEU A 226 9.05 8.31 -1.38
CA LEU A 226 10.27 9.14 -1.31
C LEU A 226 10.79 9.50 -2.71
N LEU A 227 10.84 8.53 -3.63
CA LEU A 227 11.20 8.78 -5.03
C LEU A 227 10.28 9.81 -5.72
N ARG A 228 9.04 9.95 -5.25
CA ARG A 228 8.09 10.93 -5.76
C ARG A 228 8.30 12.33 -5.17
N LEU A 229 8.85 12.44 -3.96
CA LEU A 229 9.19 13.72 -3.34
C LEU A 229 10.42 14.37 -3.99
N PHE A 230 11.38 13.58 -4.47
CA PHE A 230 12.57 14.13 -5.12
C PHE A 230 12.26 14.62 -6.54
N PRO A 231 12.33 15.94 -6.82
CA PRO A 231 12.13 16.46 -8.17
C PRO A 231 13.21 15.90 -9.11
N SER A 232 12.80 15.43 -10.29
CA SER A 232 13.72 15.01 -11.34
C SER A 232 14.79 16.09 -11.55
N ARG A 233 16.09 15.75 -11.42
CA ARG A 233 17.23 16.68 -11.55
C ARG A 233 17.17 17.57 -12.80
N SER A 234 16.45 17.15 -13.85
CA SER A 234 16.15 17.96 -15.04
C SER A 234 15.35 19.25 -14.76
N ARG A 235 14.45 19.26 -13.77
CA ARG A 235 13.69 20.46 -13.35
C ARG A 235 14.57 21.42 -12.55
N LEU A 236 15.42 20.89 -11.68
CA LEU A 236 16.41 21.69 -10.96
C LEU A 236 17.42 22.31 -11.94
N ARG A 237 17.89 21.55 -12.94
CA ARG A 237 18.80 22.05 -13.98
C ARG A 237 18.17 23.11 -14.89
N ARG A 238 16.87 22.96 -15.24
CA ARG A 238 16.12 23.99 -16.00
C ARG A 238 15.85 25.27 -15.20
N ARG A 239 15.76 25.17 -13.87
CA ARG A 239 15.66 26.35 -12.99
C ARG A 239 17.02 27.01 -12.74
N ALA A 240 18.08 26.23 -12.62
CA ALA A 240 19.44 26.72 -12.41
C ALA A 240 20.04 27.37 -13.67
N PHE A 241 19.64 26.89 -14.85
CA PHE A 241 20.01 27.47 -16.15
C PHE A 241 18.74 27.79 -16.93
N PRO A 242 18.07 28.93 -16.63
CA PRO A 242 17.11 29.47 -17.58
C PRO A 242 17.85 29.65 -18.91
N ALA A 243 17.28 29.17 -20.01
CA ALA A 243 17.87 29.41 -21.34
C ALA A 243 18.06 30.92 -21.46
N ARG A 244 19.32 31.36 -21.57
CA ARG A 244 19.66 32.76 -21.84
C ARG A 244 18.88 33.09 -23.11
N ALA A 245 17.87 33.95 -23.00
CA ALA A 245 17.12 34.41 -24.15
C ALA A 245 18.16 34.91 -25.15
N GLU A 246 18.23 34.29 -26.33
CA GLU A 246 18.99 34.82 -27.43
C GLU A 246 18.46 36.22 -27.67
N VAL A 247 19.26 37.21 -27.24
CA VAL A 247 19.13 38.58 -27.69
C VAL A 247 19.50 38.51 -29.16
N VAL A 248 18.48 38.42 -30.00
CA VAL A 248 18.59 38.66 -31.43
C VAL A 248 18.83 40.15 -31.57
N GLU A 249 20.09 40.53 -31.79
CA GLU A 249 20.45 41.79 -32.46
C GLU A 249 20.42 41.60 -33.97
#